data_AF-A0A7X8ZIU0-F1
#
_entry.id   AF-A0A7X8ZIU0-F1
#
_cell.length_a   1.000
_cell.length_b   1.000
_cell.length_c   1.000
_cell.angle_alpha   90.00
_cell.angle_beta   90.00
_cell.angle_gamma   90.00
#
_symmetry.space_group_name_H-M   'P 1'
#
loop_
_entity.id
_entity.type
_entity.pdbx_description
1 polymer ?
#
loop_
_entity_poly.entity_id
_entity_poly.type
_entity_poly.pdbx_seq_one_letter_code
_entity_poly.pdbx_strand_id
1 'polypeptide(L)'
;MKSAFELAMERLGGASGQKLSQEQKEQLAEIDRIYEAKIAQAKFSADARRQDCQGDPDKLRQVQDDLLVEIRSLESRRERQKEEIRQSGKEKS
;
A
#
# COMPACT_ATOMS: atom_id res chain seq x y z
N MET A 1 9.70 29.15 21.51
CA MET A 1 9.19 29.61 20.21
C MET A 1 8.66 28.41 19.48
N LYS A 2 7.36 28.36 19.17
CA LYS A 2 6.79 27.27 18.38
C LYS A 2 7.15 27.46 16.91
N SER A 3 7.37 26.37 16.20
CA SER A 3 7.75 26.38 14.79
C SER A 3 6.59 26.89 13.94
N ALA A 4 6.87 27.63 12.86
CA ALA A 4 5.86 28.08 11.90
C ALA A 4 5.03 26.91 11.32
N PHE A 5 5.60 25.70 11.32
CA PHE A 5 4.94 24.46 10.92
C PHE A 5 3.83 24.04 11.90
N GLU A 6 4.06 24.18 13.21
CA GLU A 6 3.05 23.88 14.25
C GLU A 6 1.87 24.85 14.16
N LEU A 7 2.16 26.13 13.86
CA LEU A 7 1.14 27.17 13.70
C LEU A 7 0.28 26.97 12.43
N ALA A 8 0.87 26.42 11.37
CA ALA A 8 0.15 26.10 10.13
C ALA A 8 -0.81 24.91 10.33
N MET A 9 -0.42 23.93 11.16
CA MET A 9 -1.25 22.77 11.48
C MET A 9 -2.44 23.09 12.39
N GLU A 10 -2.29 24.07 13.31
CA GLU A 10 -3.40 24.60 14.12
C GLU A 10 -4.46 25.31 13.26
N ARG A 11 -4.06 26.02 12.20
CA ARG A 11 -4.99 26.74 11.30
C ARG A 11 -5.74 25.83 10.34
N LEU A 12 -5.19 24.66 9.99
CA LEU A 12 -5.77 23.78 8.95
C LEU A 12 -6.69 22.67 9.50
N GLY A 13 -7.41 22.90 10.60
CA GLY A 13 -8.60 22.11 10.94
C GLY A 13 -8.63 21.53 12.35
N GLY A 14 -9.23 22.25 13.28
CA GLY A 14 -9.92 21.60 14.38
C GLY A 14 -11.15 20.86 13.83
N ALA A 15 -11.15 19.53 13.92
CA ALA A 15 -12.35 18.68 13.91
C ALA A 15 -11.94 17.22 14.16
N SER A 16 -12.14 16.77 15.41
CA SER A 16 -12.57 15.42 15.81
C SER A 16 -12.23 14.21 14.90
N GLY A 17 -10.95 13.99 14.65
CA GLY A 17 -10.40 12.77 14.07
C GLY A 17 -8.89 12.85 14.24
N GLN A 18 -8.25 11.85 14.83
CA GLN A 18 -6.80 11.89 15.08
C GLN A 18 -6.08 12.20 13.77
N LYS A 19 -5.53 13.42 13.69
CA LYS A 19 -4.76 13.86 12.52
C LYS A 19 -3.47 13.04 12.49
N LEU A 20 -3.27 12.32 11.39
CA LEU A 20 -2.02 11.60 11.16
C LEU A 20 -0.84 12.60 11.17
N SER A 21 0.24 12.23 11.85
CA SER A 21 1.49 12.99 11.86
C SER A 21 2.11 13.03 10.46
N GLN A 22 3.01 13.98 10.23
CA GLN A 22 3.73 14.06 8.96
C GLN A 22 4.53 12.78 8.67
N GLU A 23 5.19 12.24 9.69
CA GLU A 23 5.92 10.98 9.63
C GLU A 23 4.99 9.80 9.27
N GLN A 24 3.80 9.71 9.88
CA GLN A 24 2.83 8.68 9.53
C GLN A 24 2.37 8.78 8.07
N LYS A 25 2.13 10.00 7.57
CA LYS A 25 1.75 10.22 6.17
C LYS A 25 2.87 9.80 5.21
N GLU A 26 4.12 10.11 5.55
CA GLU A 26 5.29 9.70 4.76
C GLU A 26 5.46 8.19 4.75
N GLN A 27 5.33 7.53 5.90
CA GLN A 27 5.36 6.07 6.02
C GLN A 27 4.24 5.40 5.21
N LEU A 28 3.01 5.93 5.26
CA LEU A 28 1.90 5.42 4.47
C LEU A 28 2.16 5.54 2.96
N ALA A 29 2.69 6.68 2.52
CA ALA A 29 3.04 6.91 1.12
C ALA A 29 4.16 5.97 0.65
N GLU A 30 5.14 5.70 1.52
CA GLU A 30 6.21 4.76 1.21
C GLU A 30 5.72 3.31 1.10
N ILE A 31 4.85 2.88 2.03
CA ILE A 31 4.17 1.59 1.93
C ILE A 31 3.42 1.49 0.60
N ASP A 32 2.68 2.53 0.23
CA ASP A 32 1.94 2.57 -1.04
C ASP A 32 2.87 2.35 -2.25
N ARG A 33 3.99 3.07 -2.34
CA ARG A 33 4.98 2.91 -3.43
C ARG A 33 5.58 1.50 -3.47
N ILE A 34 5.95 0.94 -2.31
CA ILE A 34 6.57 -0.39 -2.22
C ILE A 34 5.60 -1.46 -2.75
N TYR A 35 4.33 -1.41 -2.36
CA TYR A 35 3.36 -2.42 -2.81
C TYR A 35 2.95 -2.22 -4.28
N GLU A 36 2.90 -0.98 -4.76
CA GLU A 36 2.72 -0.72 -6.20
C GLU A 36 3.85 -1.33 -7.03
N ALA A 37 5.10 -1.19 -6.59
CA ALA A 37 6.24 -1.83 -7.25
C ALA A 37 6.15 -3.37 -7.22
N LYS A 38 5.76 -3.96 -6.08
CA LYS A 38 5.55 -5.41 -5.96
C LYS A 38 4.44 -5.93 -6.88
N ILE A 39 3.32 -5.21 -6.96
CA ILE A 39 2.22 -5.57 -7.85
C ILE A 39 2.64 -5.47 -9.32
N ALA A 40 3.40 -4.43 -9.68
CA ALA A 40 3.96 -4.29 -11.02
C ALA A 40 4.91 -5.44 -11.37
N GLN A 41 5.78 -5.84 -10.44
CA GLN A 41 6.65 -7.00 -10.60
C GLN A 41 5.87 -8.30 -10.78
N ALA A 42 4.85 -8.55 -9.95
CA ALA A 42 4.00 -9.74 -10.07
C ALA A 42 3.31 -9.82 -11.43
N LYS A 43 2.78 -8.70 -11.93
CA LYS A 43 2.20 -8.61 -13.27
C LYS A 43 3.23 -8.91 -14.36
N PHE A 44 4.41 -8.30 -14.29
CA PHE A 44 5.49 -8.54 -15.26
C PHE A 44 5.91 -10.01 -15.29
N SER A 45 6.07 -10.63 -14.12
CA SER A 45 6.39 -12.06 -14.02
C SER A 45 5.27 -12.96 -14.55
N ALA A 46 4.01 -12.63 -14.31
CA ALA A 46 2.88 -13.38 -14.86
C ALA A 46 2.80 -13.25 -16.39
N ASP A 47 3.06 -12.07 -16.94
CA ASP A 47 3.09 -11.85 -18.39
C ASP A 47 4.23 -12.63 -19.06
N ALA A 48 5.41 -12.71 -18.44
CA ALA A 48 6.49 -13.58 -18.91
C ALA A 48 6.05 -15.06 -18.94
N ARG A 49 5.43 -15.57 -17.87
CA ARG A 49 4.92 -16.96 -17.84
C ARG A 49 3.84 -17.21 -18.89
N ARG A 50 2.99 -16.22 -19.19
CA ARG A 50 1.96 -16.33 -20.24
C ARG A 50 2.57 -16.48 -21.63
N GLN A 51 3.70 -15.81 -21.90
CA GLN A 51 4.42 -15.97 -23.17
C GLN A 51 4.95 -17.40 -23.35
N ASP A 52 5.40 -18.05 -22.27
CA ASP A 52 5.84 -19.44 -22.30
C ASP A 52 4.70 -20.47 -22.45
N CYS A 53 3.48 -20.09 -22.06
CA CYS A 53 2.29 -20.95 -22.08
C CYS A 53 1.42 -20.78 -23.33
N GLN A 54 1.93 -20.14 -24.38
CA GLN A 54 1.16 -19.90 -25.60
C GLN A 54 0.64 -21.21 -26.20
N GLY A 55 -0.69 -21.31 -26.38
CA GLY A 55 -1.37 -22.49 -26.92
C GLY A 55 -1.96 -23.45 -25.88
N ASP A 56 -1.76 -23.20 -24.58
CA ASP A 56 -2.30 -24.00 -23.49
C ASP A 56 -3.28 -23.17 -22.62
N PRO A 57 -4.59 -23.23 -22.90
CA PRO A 57 -5.58 -22.40 -22.23
C PRO A 57 -5.70 -22.69 -20.73
N ASP A 58 -5.47 -23.93 -20.31
CA ASP A 58 -5.53 -24.32 -18.90
C ASP A 58 -4.37 -23.70 -18.11
N LYS A 59 -3.15 -23.74 -18.67
CA LYS A 59 -2.00 -23.05 -18.06
C LYS A 59 -2.15 -21.54 -18.04
N LEU A 60 -2.69 -20.94 -19.11
CA LEU A 60 -2.96 -19.49 -19.13
C LEU A 60 -3.94 -19.08 -18.02
N ARG A 61 -4.99 -19.89 -17.81
CA ARG A 61 -5.93 -19.69 -16.72
C ARG A 61 -5.26 -19.84 -15.35
N GLN A 62 -4.44 -20.87 -15.18
CA GLN A 62 -3.68 -21.06 -13.94
C GLN A 62 -2.80 -19.84 -13.62
N VAL A 63 -2.04 -19.33 -14.60
CA VAL A 63 -1.19 -18.14 -14.41
C VAL A 63 -2.03 -16.91 -14.01
N GLN A 64 -3.23 -16.77 -14.56
CA GLN A 64 -4.15 -15.69 -14.19
C GLN A 64 -4.69 -15.85 -12.76
N ASP A 65 -5.12 -17.06 -12.39
CA ASP A 65 -5.64 -17.36 -11.04
C ASP A 65 -4.55 -17.14 -9.98
N ASP A 66 -3.32 -17.59 -10.25
CA ASP A 66 -2.16 -17.37 -9.39
C ASP A 66 -1.87 -15.87 -9.19
N LEU A 67 -1.88 -15.09 -10.28
CA LEU A 67 -1.68 -13.63 -10.21
C LEU A 67 -2.76 -12.95 -9.36
N LEU A 68 -4.02 -13.37 -9.48
CA LEU A 68 -5.12 -12.80 -8.69
C LEU A 68 -4.94 -13.08 -7.20
N VAL A 69 -4.52 -14.29 -6.83
CA VAL A 69 -4.23 -14.66 -5.45
C VAL A 69 -3.06 -13.84 -4.91
N GLU A 70 -1.99 -13.70 -5.69
CA GLU A 70 -0.81 -12.93 -5.31
C GLU A 70 -1.13 -11.44 -5.08
N ILE A 71 -1.86 -10.80 -6.01
CA ILE A 71 -2.28 -9.39 -5.86
C ILE A 71 -3.14 -9.20 -4.61
N ARG A 72 -4.13 -10.08 -4.37
CA ARG A 72 -4.98 -10.01 -3.17
C ARG A 72 -4.16 -10.13 -1.88
N SER A 73 -3.16 -11.01 -1.87
CA SER A 73 -2.25 -11.17 -0.73
C SER A 73 -1.42 -9.91 -0.50
N LEU A 74 -0.89 -9.31 -1.57
CA LEU A 74 -0.13 -8.05 -1.51
C LEU A 74 -1.00 -6.88 -1.01
N GLU A 75 -2.22 -6.73 -1.52
CA GLU A 75 -3.16 -5.70 -1.07
C GLU A 75 -3.57 -5.87 0.39
N SER A 76 -3.84 -7.11 0.82
CA SER A 76 -4.16 -7.40 2.23
C SER A 76 -2.99 -7.04 3.15
N ARG A 77 -1.75 -7.34 2.77
CA ARG A 77 -0.55 -6.97 3.53
C ARG A 77 -0.32 -5.46 3.55
N ARG A 78 -0.52 -4.78 2.41
CA ARG A 78 -0.47 -3.31 2.29
C ARG A 78 -1.42 -2.66 3.32
N GLU A 79 -2.68 -3.06 3.32
CA GLU A 79 -3.67 -2.46 4.23
C GLU A 79 -3.41 -2.78 5.70
N ARG A 80 -2.96 -4.00 6.03
CA ARG A 80 -2.55 -4.32 7.41
C ARG A 80 -1.42 -3.41 7.90
N GLN A 81 -0.37 -3.24 7.10
CA GLN A 81 0.75 -2.37 7.47
C GLN A 81 0.32 -0.90 7.58
N LYS A 82 -0.53 -0.42 6.67
CA LYS A 82 -1.08 0.93 6.76
C LYS A 82 -1.91 1.12 8.03
N GLU A 83 -2.69 0.11 8.40
CA GLU A 83 -3.48 0.15 9.62
C GLU A 83 -2.61 0.17 10.88
N GLU A 84 -1.54 -0.61 10.94
CA GLU A 84 -0.54 -0.55 12.01
C GLU A 84 0.05 0.86 12.16
N ILE A 85 0.40 1.52 11.04
CA ILE A 85 0.89 2.91 11.07
C ILE A 85 -0.19 3.88 11.56
N ARG A 86 -1.45 3.71 11.15
CA ARG A 86 -2.57 4.55 11.64
C ARG A 86 -2.83 4.34 13.13
N GLN A 87 -2.69 3.11 13.63
CA GLN A 87 -2.93 2.74 15.02
C GLN A 87 -1.78 3.13 15.96
N SER A 88 -0.52 3.10 15.50
CA SER A 88 0.64 3.48 16.31
C SER A 88 0.62 4.93 16.79
N GLY A 89 -0.09 5.82 16.06
CA GLY A 89 -0.36 7.19 16.51
C GLY A 89 -1.50 7.32 17.53
N LYS A 90 -2.29 6.25 17.75
CA LYS A 90 -3.37 6.22 18.73
C LYS A 90 -2.93 5.81 20.13
N GLU A 91 -1.96 4.92 20.23
CA GLU A 91 -1.45 4.44 21.53
C GLU A 91 -0.54 5.45 22.22
N LYS A 92 0.00 6.43 21.49
CA LYS A 92 0.89 7.47 22.04
C LYS A 92 0.18 8.77 22.44
N SER A 93 -1.15 8.80 22.42
CA SER A 93 -1.96 9.99 22.74
C SER A 93 -2.66 9.90 24.08
#